data_AF-A0A1W1EG13-F1
#
_entry.id   AF-A0A1W1EG13-F1
#
_cell.length_a   1.000
_cell.length_b   1.000
_cell.length_c   1.000
_cell.angle_alpha   90.00
_cell.angle_beta   90.00
_cell.angle_gamma   90.00
#
_symmetry.space_group_name_H-M   'P 1'
#
loop_
_entity.id
_entity.type
_entity.pdbx_description
1 polymer ?
#
loop_
_entity_poly.entity_id
_entity_poly.type
_entity_poly.pdbx_seq_one_letter_code
_entity_poly.pdbx_strand_id
1 'polypeptide(L)' 'MTETKEELLAEIEKLISYGREESTINPDLLKYLEIDDLISTKKKLLQRVGILSEEDKEWLEQFKKYE' A
#
# COMPACT_ATOMS: atom_id res chain seq x y z
N MET A 1 18.35 -7.44 8.29
CA MET A 1 18.45 -6.23 7.46
C MET A 1 17.73 -5.14 8.22
N THR A 2 18.41 -4.05 8.54
CA THR A 2 17.80 -2.89 9.22
C THR A 2 17.13 -2.05 8.13
N GLU A 3 15.82 -2.18 7.96
CA GLU A 3 15.06 -1.30 7.06
C GLU A 3 15.21 0.13 7.54
N THR A 4 15.66 1.01 6.65
CA THR A 4 15.82 2.44 6.97
C THR A 4 14.47 3.15 6.88
N LYS A 5 14.34 4.26 7.61
CA LYS A 5 13.10 5.06 7.62
C LYS A 5 12.69 5.51 6.22
N GLU A 6 13.67 5.83 5.37
CA GLU A 6 13.45 6.23 3.98
C GLU A 6 12.89 5.08 3.13
N GLU A 7 13.39 3.86 3.30
CA GLU A 7 12.87 2.67 2.60
C GLU A 7 11.43 2.37 3.01
N LEU A 8 11.13 2.44 4.31
CA LEU A 8 9.78 2.25 4.82
C LEU A 8 8.81 3.28 4.22
N LEU A 9 9.21 4.55 4.16
CA LEU A 9 8.40 5.61 3.55
C LEU A 9 8.14 5.34 2.06
N ALA A 10 9.18 4.96 1.31
CA ALA A 10 9.06 4.68 -0.12
C ALA A 10 8.16 3.46 -0.40
N GLU A 11 8.26 2.40 0.41
CA GLU A 11 7.36 1.24 0.28
C GLU A 11 5.92 1.59 0.65
N ILE A 12 5.71 2.34 1.73
CA ILE A 12 4.38 2.79 2.15
C ILE A 12 3.75 3.66 1.06
N GLU A 13 4.50 4.59 0.46
CA GLU A 13 4.02 5.45 -0.61
C GLU A 13 3.59 4.64 -1.84
N LYS A 14 4.38 3.64 -2.24
CA LYS A 14 4.01 2.71 -3.32
C LYS A 14 2.74 1.93 -3.00
N LEU A 15 2.61 1.43 -1.77
CA LEU A 15 1.42 0.68 -1.35
C LEU A 15 0.16 1.55 -1.32
N ILE A 16 0.28 2.81 -0.92
CA ILE A 16 -0.83 3.77 -0.95
C ILE A 16 -1.22 4.07 -2.41
N SER A 17 -0.25 4.32 -3.27
CA SER A 17 -0.48 4.63 -4.69
C SER A 17 -1.04 3.46 -5.48
N TYR A 18 -0.77 2.21 -5.07
CA TYR A 18 -1.28 1.02 -5.74
C TYR A 18 -2.80 0.87 -5.61
N GLY A 19 -3.39 1.36 -4.51
CA GLY A 19 -4.80 1.14 -4.21
C GLY A 19 -5.77 2.23 -4.68
N ARG A 20 -5.31 3.44 -5.04
CA ARG A 20 -6.16 4.58 -5.50
C ARG A 20 -5.37 5.61 -6.30
N GLU A 21 -6.02 6.26 -7.26
CA GLU A 21 -5.52 7.49 -7.93
C GLU A 21 -5.46 8.70 -6.99
N GLU A 22 -6.19 8.69 -5.87
CA GLU A 22 -6.20 9.76 -4.87
C GLU A 22 -5.80 9.23 -3.48
N SER A 23 -4.52 9.37 -3.15
CA SER A 23 -3.92 8.96 -1.88
C SER A 23 -4.60 9.66 -0.70
N THR A 24 -5.32 8.91 0.14
CA THR A 24 -6.00 9.46 1.34
C THR A 24 -5.03 9.70 2.50
N ILE A 25 -3.81 9.18 2.40
CA ILE A 25 -2.72 9.36 3.36
C ILE A 25 -1.73 10.34 2.73
N ASN A 26 -1.45 11.44 3.44
CA ASN A 26 -0.42 12.39 3.02
C ASN A 26 0.97 11.83 3.39
N PRO A 27 1.83 11.50 2.41
CA PRO A 27 3.14 10.90 2.67
C PRO A 27 4.08 11.80 3.47
N ASP A 28 3.86 13.13 3.44
CA ASP A 28 4.65 14.07 4.23
C ASP A 28 4.40 13.94 5.75
N LEU A 29 3.21 13.47 6.14
CA LEU A 29 2.89 13.20 7.54
C LEU A 29 3.61 11.95 8.09
N LEU A 30 3.93 11.00 7.21
CA LEU A 30 4.61 9.76 7.59
C LEU A 30 6.06 10.02 8.03
N LYS A 31 6.70 11.09 7.54
CA LYS A 31 8.07 11.49 7.93
C LYS A 31 8.19 11.78 9.43
N TYR A 32 7.09 12.15 10.08
CA TYR A 32 7.04 12.44 11.52
C TYR A 32 6.75 11.21 12.38
N LEU A 33 6.33 10.10 11.77
CA LEU A 33 6.07 8.85 12.49
C LEU A 33 7.39 8.17 12.90
N GLU A 34 7.34 7.44 14.00
CA GLU A 34 8.45 6.60 14.42
C GLU A 34 8.58 5.37 13.50
N ILE A 35 9.75 4.72 13.54
CA ILE A 35 10.00 3.54 12.72
C ILE A 35 8.98 2.43 13.02
N ASP A 36 8.62 2.23 14.29
CA ASP A 36 7.60 1.26 14.70
C ASP A 36 6.21 1.56 14.13
N ASP A 37 5.82 2.84 14.11
CA ASP A 37 4.56 3.29 13.50
C ASP A 37 4.57 3.10 11.99
N LEU A 38 5.69 3.37 11.33
CA LEU A 38 5.86 3.13 9.90
C LEU A 38 5.76 1.65 9.57
N ILE A 39 6.41 0.77 10.36
CA ILE A 39 6.31 -0.68 10.20
C ILE A 39 4.85 -1.14 10.37
N SER A 40 4.16 -0.63 11.38
CA SER A 40 2.73 -0.95 11.61
C SER A 40 1.84 -0.45 10.47
N THR A 41 2.13 0.73 9.93
CA THR A 41 1.42 1.31 8.78
C THR A 41 1.65 0.49 7.53
N LYS A 42 2.90 0.12 7.24
CA LYS A 42 3.28 -0.78 6.14
C LYS A 42 2.54 -2.11 6.22
N LYS A 43 2.49 -2.75 7.40
CA LYS A 43 1.74 -4.01 7.60
C LYS A 43 0.25 -3.87 7.30
N LYS A 44 -0.40 -2.82 7.80
CA LYS A 44 -1.82 -2.57 7.55
C LYS A 44 -2.08 -2.33 6.06
N LEU A 45 -1.21 -1.59 5.39
CA LEU A 45 -1.29 -1.35 3.96
C LEU A 45 -1.05 -2.62 3.15
N LEU A 46 -0.06 -3.44 3.50
CA LEU A 46 0.19 -4.73 2.86
C LEU A 46 -1.02 -5.67 2.99
N GLN A 47 -1.65 -5.75 4.17
CA GLN A 47 -2.88 -6.53 4.32
C GLN A 47 -3.99 -6.00 3.43
N ARG A 48 -4.14 -4.67 3.34
CA ARG A 48 -5.17 -4.04 2.52
C ARG A 48 -4.92 -4.23 1.02
N VAL A 49 -3.67 -4.10 0.58
CA VAL A 49 -3.25 -4.32 -0.82
C VAL A 49 -3.32 -5.81 -1.17
N GLY A 50 -3.05 -6.71 -0.23
CA GLY A 50 -3.24 -8.16 -0.43
C GLY A 50 -4.71 -8.51 -0.66
N ILE A 51 -5.61 -7.98 0.17
CA ILE A 51 -7.07 -8.12 0.01
C ILE A 51 -7.52 -7.51 -1.31
N LEU A 52 -7.08 -6.27 -1.61
CA LEU A 52 -7.34 -5.62 -2.90
C LEU A 52 -6.81 -6.46 -4.05
N SER A 53 -5.62 -7.09 -3.96
CA SER A 53 -5.10 -7.91 -5.05
C SER A 53 -5.93 -9.18 -5.31
N GLU A 54 -6.58 -9.74 -4.29
CA GLU A 54 -7.57 -10.81 -4.48
C GLU A 54 -8.87 -10.27 -5.09
N GLU A 55 -9.42 -9.17 -4.56
CA GLU A 55 -10.63 -8.53 -5.11
C GLU A 55 -10.42 -7.99 -6.55
N ASP A 56 -9.27 -7.38 -6.85
CA ASP A 56 -8.86 -6.89 -8.17
C ASP A 56 -8.69 -8.05 -9.15
N LYS A 57 -8.18 -9.22 -8.70
CA LYS A 57 -8.14 -10.42 -9.54
C LYS A 57 -9.56 -10.88 -9.89
N GLU A 58 -10.45 -10.97 -8.91
CA GLU A 58 -11.85 -11.34 -9.15
C GLU A 58 -12.55 -10.31 -10.06
N TRP A 59 -12.26 -9.02 -9.87
CA TRP A 59 -12.77 -7.92 -10.69
C TRP A 59 -12.23 -7.98 -12.13
N LEU A 60 -10.96 -8.32 -12.33
CA LEU A 60 -10.35 -8.53 -13.64
C LEU A 60 -10.84 -9.80 -14.34
N GLU A 61 -11.18 -10.86 -13.60
CA GLU A 61 -11.78 -12.07 -14.17
C GLU A 61 -13.17 -11.81 -14.77
N GLN A 62 -13.94 -10.85 -14.23
CA GLN A 62 -15.20 -10.41 -14.82
C GLN A 62 -15.00 -9.71 -16.18
N PHE A 63 -13.88 -9.01 -16.38
CA PHE A 63 -13.54 -8.34 -17.64
C PHE A 63 -12.99 -9.29 -18.72
N LYS A 64 -12.53 -10.50 -18.37
CA LYS A 64 -12.06 -11.50 -19.36
C LYS A 64 -13.17 -12.23 -20.11
N LYS A 65 -14.45 -12.03 -19.78
CA LYS A 65 -15.58 -12.72 -20.43
C LYS A 65 -16.15 -11.98 -21.65
N TYR A 66 -15.28 -11.57 -22.57
CA TYR A 66 -15.69 -11.21 -23.93
C TYR A 66 -14.57 -11.58 -24.92
N GLU A 67 -14.56 -12.85 -25.33
CA GLU A 67 -14.15 -13.27 -26.68
C GLU A 67 -15.42 -13.61 -27.48
#